data_AF-A0A813DH50-F1
#
_entry.id   AF-A0A813DH50-F1
#
_cell.length_a   1.000
_cell.length_b   1.000
_cell.length_c   1.000
_cell.angle_alpha   90.00
_cell.angle_beta   90.00
_cell.angle_gamma   90.00
#
_symmetry.space_group_name_H-M   'P 1'
#
loop_
_entity.id
_entity.type
_entity.pdbx_description
1 polymer ?
#
loop_
_entity_poly.entity_id
_entity_poly.type
_entity_poly.pdbx_seq_one_letter_code
_entity_poly.pdbx_strand_id
1 'polypeptide(L)'
;ARMLVKTIHKIRESYEKLQKSSNQIDRQKATATYFIDILALRVGGEKDVEESADTVGCCSLRVEHLTLEPPNIINFDFLGKDSIQYLNRVTVTQQVYDNIASFMKGKKKTDDVFDKVAPSVVNEYFKEFQDDLSAKVFRTYNASVTLQSELSKLDLDKKSSMSQDQLTQYYNDANRAVAVLCNHQKAESKGHNDIMKKMEDVAKTMEKNIKALKKHAMDLESGKPIKANPDSKFPRDVPGCKKKIAETRMRLEKQKVAIQMKEDNKTVSLGTSKVNYMDPRITVAWCKKMDLAIEKVFPRTIRTKFPWAMHFKSSYVFE
;
A
#
# COMPACT_ATOMS: atom_id res chain seq x y z
N ALA A 1 6.23 17.43 -7.38
CA ALA A 1 6.43 15.96 -7.29
C ALA A 1 7.28 15.43 -8.43
N ARG A 2 6.92 15.60 -9.71
CA ARG A 2 7.80 15.21 -10.83
C ARG A 2 9.15 15.92 -10.83
N MET A 3 9.17 17.23 -10.61
CA MET A 3 10.43 17.98 -10.44
C MET A 3 11.31 17.42 -9.32
N LEU A 4 10.70 16.88 -8.25
CA LEU A 4 11.44 16.23 -7.16
C LEU A 4 12.14 14.95 -7.62
N VAL A 5 11.63 14.23 -8.63
CA VAL A 5 12.33 13.07 -9.21
C VAL A 5 13.73 13.46 -9.71
N LYS A 6 13.86 14.66 -10.28
CA LYS A 6 15.12 15.17 -10.82
C LYS A 6 16.06 15.74 -9.77
N THR A 7 15.55 16.14 -8.61
CA THR A 7 16.34 16.82 -7.57
C THR A 7 16.54 16.01 -6.29
N ILE A 8 15.82 14.90 -6.12
CA ILE A 8 15.85 14.08 -4.89
C ILE A 8 17.25 13.62 -4.54
N HIS A 9 18.09 13.24 -5.51
CA HIS A 9 19.45 12.80 -5.26
C HIS A 9 20.29 13.88 -4.57
N LYS A 10 20.17 15.15 -5.01
CA LYS A 10 20.86 16.29 -4.39
C LYS A 10 20.42 16.52 -2.94
N ILE A 11 19.12 16.34 -2.68
CA ILE A 11 18.56 16.46 -1.33
C ILE A 11 19.09 15.35 -0.43
N ARG A 12 19.16 14.11 -0.95
CA ARG A 12 19.70 12.93 -0.23
C ARG A 12 21.15 13.10 0.11
N GLU A 13 21.99 13.45 -0.87
CA GLU A 13 23.41 13.76 -0.65
C GLU A 13 23.59 14.86 0.41
N SER A 14 22.78 15.92 0.34
CA SER A 14 22.84 17.02 1.30
C SER A 14 22.46 16.59 2.72
N TYR A 15 21.33 15.89 2.92
CA TYR A 15 20.96 15.47 4.27
C TYR A 15 21.89 14.40 4.83
N GLU A 16 22.44 13.50 4.00
CA GLU A 16 23.40 12.49 4.47
C GLU A 16 24.70 13.12 4.97
N LYS A 17 25.14 14.22 4.33
CA LYS A 17 26.25 15.04 4.82
C LYS A 17 25.89 15.75 6.12
N LEU A 18 24.73 16.41 6.17
CA LEU A 18 24.28 17.16 7.35
C LEU A 18 24.00 16.27 8.57
N GLN A 19 23.65 15.01 8.38
CA GLN A 19 23.52 14.01 9.45
C GLN A 19 24.82 13.81 10.24
N LYS A 20 25.97 14.14 9.65
CA LYS A 20 27.30 14.07 10.28
C LYS A 20 27.81 15.43 10.78
N SER A 21 27.00 16.49 10.68
CA SER A 21 27.37 17.84 11.12
C SER A 21 27.66 17.89 12.63
N SER A 22 28.59 18.73 13.05
CA SER A 22 28.78 19.04 14.48
C SER A 22 27.60 19.84 15.05
N ASN A 23 26.90 20.61 14.21
CA ASN A 23 25.73 21.37 14.58
C ASN A 23 24.51 20.45 14.78
N GLN A 24 23.92 20.49 15.97
CA GLN A 24 22.77 19.66 16.33
C GLN A 24 21.50 19.99 15.52
N ILE A 25 21.26 21.27 15.19
CA ILE A 25 20.12 21.70 14.36
C ILE A 25 20.21 21.02 12.99
N ASP A 26 21.38 21.02 12.37
CA ASP A 26 21.59 20.38 11.08
C ASP A 26 21.37 18.87 11.15
N ARG A 27 21.88 18.20 12.19
CA ARG A 27 21.65 16.75 12.36
C ARG A 27 20.17 16.44 12.55
N GLN A 28 19.45 17.21 13.37
CA GLN A 28 18.01 17.01 13.57
C GLN A 28 17.22 17.27 12.28
N LYS A 29 17.49 18.37 11.58
CA LYS A 29 16.87 18.75 10.32
C LYS A 29 17.07 17.68 9.25
N ALA A 30 18.29 17.18 9.14
CA ALA A 30 18.66 16.14 8.18
C ALA A 30 18.05 14.78 8.53
N THR A 31 17.98 14.43 9.82
CA THR A 31 17.38 13.16 10.28
C THR A 31 15.84 13.20 10.13
N ALA A 32 15.19 14.33 10.43
CA ALA A 32 13.77 14.52 10.16
C ALA A 32 13.46 14.47 8.66
N THR A 33 14.31 15.09 7.83
CA THR A 33 14.21 14.98 6.36
C THR A 33 14.29 13.53 5.89
N TYR A 34 15.22 12.75 6.43
CA TYR A 34 15.33 11.32 6.13
C TYR A 34 14.04 10.55 6.49
N PHE A 35 13.41 10.81 7.63
CA PHE A 35 12.13 10.19 7.98
C PHE A 35 10.99 10.60 7.03
N ILE A 36 10.93 11.85 6.59
CA ILE A 36 9.93 12.33 5.61
C ILE A 36 10.16 11.67 4.24
N ASP A 37 11.41 11.58 3.79
CA ASP A 37 11.78 10.97 2.51
C ASP A 37 11.60 9.44 2.51
N ILE A 38 12.19 8.74 3.46
CA ILE A 38 12.27 7.26 3.41
C ILE A 38 11.02 6.60 4.00
N LEU A 39 10.46 7.16 5.08
CA LEU A 39 9.30 6.57 5.77
C LEU A 39 7.97 7.23 5.38
N ALA A 40 8.01 8.23 4.48
CA ALA A 40 6.83 8.99 4.04
C ALA A 40 6.00 9.57 5.19
N LEU A 41 6.65 9.93 6.31
CA LEU A 41 6.00 10.58 7.45
C LEU A 41 5.48 11.96 7.05
N ARG A 42 4.38 12.37 7.66
CA ARG A 42 3.92 13.76 7.58
C ARG A 42 4.84 14.62 8.45
N VAL A 43 5.13 15.85 8.04
CA VAL A 43 6.01 16.76 8.79
C VAL A 43 5.53 17.00 10.23
N GLY A 44 4.22 17.00 10.47
CA GLY A 44 3.63 17.47 11.73
C GLY A 44 3.47 18.98 11.66
N GLY A 45 2.26 19.49 11.92
CA GLY A 45 1.99 20.93 12.00
C GLY A 45 1.68 21.31 13.43
N GLU A 46 1.81 22.59 13.76
CA GLU A 46 1.27 23.13 15.00
C GLU A 46 -0.25 22.94 15.00
N LYS A 47 -0.79 22.44 16.11
CA LYS A 47 -2.22 22.28 16.31
C LYS A 47 -2.67 23.23 17.40
N ASP A 48 -3.88 23.75 17.27
CA ASP A 48 -4.58 24.36 18.40
C ASP A 48 -4.83 23.27 19.46
N VAL A 49 -4.26 23.53 20.64
CA VAL A 49 -4.06 22.55 21.72
C VAL A 49 -5.37 22.21 22.45
N GLU A 50 -6.42 23.01 22.26
CA GLU A 50 -7.67 22.89 23.04
C GLU A 50 -8.72 21.92 22.45
N GLU A 51 -8.67 21.60 21.15
CA GLU A 51 -9.70 20.75 20.51
C GLU A 51 -9.16 19.54 19.72
N SER A 52 -7.84 19.37 19.66
CA SER A 52 -7.25 18.32 18.82
C SER A 52 -6.79 17.09 19.62
N ALA A 53 -7.10 15.90 19.10
CA ALA A 53 -6.54 14.66 19.64
C ALA A 53 -5.00 14.72 19.65
N ASP A 54 -4.36 14.19 20.70
CA ASP A 54 -2.90 14.09 20.81
C ASP A 54 -2.36 13.17 19.71
N THR A 55 -1.78 13.79 18.71
CA THR A 55 -1.50 13.17 17.42
C THR A 55 -0.33 13.93 16.83
N VAL A 56 0.70 13.19 16.41
CA VAL A 56 2.02 13.75 16.06
C VAL A 56 2.41 13.48 14.62
N GLY A 57 3.39 14.24 14.13
CA GLY A 57 4.09 14.01 12.87
C GLY A 57 5.59 13.97 13.11
N CYS A 58 6.38 13.93 12.03
CA CYS A 58 7.82 13.75 12.07
C CYS A 58 8.52 14.72 13.04
N CYS A 59 8.30 16.02 12.91
CA CYS A 59 8.95 17.05 13.72
C CYS A 59 8.41 17.13 15.16
N SER A 60 7.23 16.56 15.43
CA SER A 60 6.62 16.53 16.77
C SER A 60 6.67 15.15 17.43
N LEU A 61 7.56 14.27 16.96
CA LEU A 61 7.83 13.00 17.62
C LEU A 61 8.46 13.24 18.99
N ARG A 62 7.81 12.78 20.04
CA ARG A 62 8.35 12.64 21.41
C ARG A 62 9.12 11.34 21.63
N VAL A 63 9.95 11.32 22.67
CA VAL A 63 10.82 10.18 23.05
C VAL A 63 10.03 8.88 23.22
N GLU A 64 8.83 8.95 23.80
CA GLU A 64 7.96 7.78 24.02
C GLU A 64 7.50 7.07 22.75
N HIS A 65 7.51 7.76 21.61
CA HIS A 65 7.06 7.18 20.35
C HIS A 65 8.11 6.30 19.68
N LEU A 66 9.36 6.34 20.15
CA LEU A 66 10.49 5.64 19.54
C LEU A 66 11.13 4.67 20.53
N THR A 67 11.37 3.45 20.08
CA THR A 67 12.21 2.48 20.80
C THR A 67 13.38 2.07 19.93
N LEU A 68 14.59 2.14 20.46
CA LEU A 68 15.83 1.82 19.75
C LEU A 68 16.26 0.37 20.03
N GLU A 69 16.42 -0.40 18.96
CA GLU A 69 16.91 -1.77 18.99
C GLU A 69 18.26 -1.85 18.25
N PRO A 70 19.34 -2.29 18.93
CA PRO A 70 20.62 -2.50 18.25
C PRO A 70 20.53 -3.56 17.14
N PRO A 71 21.37 -3.45 16.09
CA PRO A 71 22.40 -2.42 15.90
C PRO A 71 21.88 -1.09 15.33
N ASN A 72 20.78 -1.10 14.55
CA ASN A 72 20.30 0.06 13.79
C ASN A 72 18.80 -0.02 13.47
N ILE A 73 17.98 -0.49 14.41
CA ILE A 73 16.53 -0.65 14.24
C ILE A 73 15.80 0.37 15.11
N ILE A 74 14.81 1.05 14.52
CA ILE A 74 13.92 1.97 15.23
C ILE A 74 12.49 1.43 15.12
N ASN A 75 11.86 1.22 16.27
CA ASN A 75 10.43 0.98 16.37
C ASN A 75 9.70 2.31 16.57
N PHE A 76 8.69 2.55 15.76
CA PHE A 76 7.79 3.69 15.85
C PHE A 76 6.43 3.20 16.36
N ASP A 77 5.89 3.88 17.37
CA ASP A 77 4.53 3.71 17.84
C ASP A 77 3.94 5.07 18.24
N PHE A 78 3.06 5.61 17.42
CA PHE A 78 2.39 6.88 17.71
C PHE A 78 1.06 7.02 16.97
N LEU A 79 0.20 7.93 17.44
CA LEU A 79 -1.03 8.30 16.73
C LEU A 79 -0.74 9.44 15.75
N GLY A 80 -0.98 9.21 14.47
CA GLY A 80 -0.81 10.20 13.40
C GLY A 80 -2.08 10.99 13.09
N LYS A 81 -2.20 11.51 11.87
CA LYS A 81 -3.42 12.19 11.40
C LYS A 81 -4.64 11.29 11.58
N ASP A 82 -5.77 11.87 12.00
CA ASP A 82 -7.05 11.18 12.24
C ASP A 82 -6.96 10.08 13.31
N SER A 83 -6.00 10.19 14.24
CA SER A 83 -5.71 9.23 15.31
C SER A 83 -5.42 7.81 14.82
N ILE A 84 -4.90 7.70 13.59
CA ILE A 84 -4.46 6.43 13.04
C ILE A 84 -3.08 6.08 13.60
N GLN A 85 -2.98 4.93 14.25
CA GLN A 85 -1.73 4.43 14.78
C GLN A 85 -0.73 4.15 13.64
N TYR A 86 0.50 4.59 13.84
CA TYR A 86 1.65 4.26 13.01
C TYR A 86 2.53 3.31 13.81
N LEU A 87 2.52 2.04 13.41
CA LEU A 87 3.40 0.99 13.93
C LEU A 87 4.37 0.60 12.82
N ASN A 88 5.66 0.82 13.05
CA ASN A 88 6.67 0.40 12.08
C ASN A 88 7.99 0.04 12.76
N ARG A 89 8.55 -1.11 12.42
CA ARG A 89 9.88 -1.55 12.82
C ARG A 89 10.78 -1.48 11.60
N VAL A 90 11.70 -0.52 11.59
CA VAL A 90 12.52 -0.23 10.40
C VAL A 90 14.01 -0.21 10.72
N THR A 91 14.78 -0.88 9.86
CA THR A 91 16.24 -0.77 9.84
C THR A 91 16.63 0.54 9.17
N VAL A 92 17.39 1.37 9.86
CA VAL A 92 17.89 2.67 9.37
C VAL A 92 19.41 2.63 9.17
N THR A 93 20.01 3.68 8.62
CA THR A 93 21.48 3.78 8.59
C THR A 93 22.03 3.93 10.02
N GLN A 94 23.27 3.48 10.26
CA GLN A 94 23.89 3.61 11.58
C GLN A 94 23.91 5.08 12.05
N GLN A 95 24.22 6.01 11.15
CA GLN A 95 24.24 7.44 11.47
C GLN A 95 22.87 7.97 11.93
N VAL A 96 21.77 7.52 11.31
CA VAL A 96 20.41 7.90 11.73
C VAL A 96 20.09 7.33 13.11
N TYR A 97 20.44 6.07 13.35
CA TYR A 97 20.25 5.44 14.66
C TYR A 97 21.02 6.18 15.77
N ASP A 98 22.30 6.46 15.55
CA ASP A 98 23.16 7.17 16.50
C ASP A 98 22.66 8.59 16.75
N ASN A 99 22.18 9.28 15.71
CA ASN A 99 21.57 10.61 15.83
C ASN A 99 20.35 10.56 16.74
N ILE A 100 19.39 9.66 16.49
CA ILE A 100 18.19 9.53 17.32
C ILE A 100 18.54 9.17 18.77
N ALA A 101 19.48 8.23 18.98
CA ALA A 101 19.98 7.91 20.32
C ALA A 101 20.54 9.16 21.02
N SER A 102 21.31 9.98 20.31
CA SER A 102 21.85 11.23 20.85
C SER A 102 20.75 12.25 21.17
N PHE A 103 19.70 12.32 20.34
CA PHE A 103 18.61 13.27 20.50
C PHE A 103 17.69 12.93 21.67
N MET A 104 17.58 11.65 22.02
CA MET A 104 16.78 11.15 23.16
C MET A 104 17.56 11.17 24.48
N LYS A 105 18.89 11.29 24.43
CA LYS A 105 19.76 11.20 25.63
C LYS A 105 19.45 12.32 26.63
N GLY A 106 19.11 11.94 27.86
CA GLY A 106 18.83 12.88 28.96
C GLY A 106 17.44 13.51 28.92
N LYS A 107 16.58 13.13 27.97
CA LYS A 107 15.21 13.63 27.83
C LYS A 107 14.20 12.74 28.55
N LYS A 108 13.07 13.33 28.96
CA LYS A 108 11.89 12.61 29.46
C LYS A 108 11.12 12.00 28.29
N LYS A 109 10.26 11.02 28.60
CA LYS A 109 9.39 10.35 27.61
C LYS A 109 8.50 11.33 26.82
N THR A 110 8.05 12.40 27.47
CA THR A 110 7.17 13.42 26.90
C THR A 110 7.90 14.52 26.14
N ASP A 111 9.24 14.54 26.16
CA ASP A 111 10.01 15.59 25.48
C ASP A 111 10.14 15.27 23.99
N ASP A 112 10.24 16.31 23.17
CA ASP A 112 10.42 16.17 21.73
C ASP A 112 11.78 15.56 21.38
N VAL A 113 11.80 14.60 20.47
CA VAL A 113 13.03 14.06 19.85
C VAL A 113 13.72 15.17 19.07
N PHE A 114 12.97 15.92 18.27
CA PHE A 114 13.46 17.03 17.44
C PHE A 114 13.24 18.41 18.11
N ASP A 115 13.81 18.60 19.30
CA ASP A 115 13.63 19.81 20.12
C ASP A 115 14.22 21.11 19.53
N LYS A 116 15.01 21.03 18.46
CA LYS A 116 15.65 22.19 17.81
C LYS A 116 15.09 22.48 16.42
N VAL A 117 14.13 21.71 15.93
CA VAL A 117 13.66 21.79 14.53
C VAL A 117 12.14 21.79 14.46
N ALA A 118 11.59 22.96 14.13
CA ALA A 118 10.18 23.11 13.79
C ALA A 118 9.91 22.70 12.32
N PRO A 119 8.64 22.43 11.96
CA PRO A 119 8.24 22.16 10.57
C PRO A 119 8.65 23.27 9.58
N SER A 120 8.69 24.53 10.01
CA SER A 120 9.14 25.67 9.21
C SER A 120 10.58 25.49 8.73
N VAL A 121 11.50 25.14 9.64
CA VAL A 121 12.93 24.91 9.35
C VAL A 121 13.13 23.83 8.28
N VAL A 122 12.35 22.74 8.36
CA VAL A 122 12.43 21.66 7.37
C VAL A 122 11.91 22.12 6.00
N ASN A 123 10.83 22.89 5.95
CA ASN A 123 10.31 23.41 4.68
C ASN A 123 11.21 24.51 4.09
N GLU A 124 11.83 25.35 4.91
CA GLU A 124 12.85 26.32 4.45
C GLU A 124 14.04 25.61 3.81
N TYR A 125 14.54 24.54 4.44
CA TYR A 125 15.58 23.70 3.87
C TYR A 125 15.18 23.11 2.51
N PHE A 126 13.92 22.72 2.31
CA PHE A 126 13.45 22.24 1.02
C PHE A 126 13.43 23.31 -0.07
N LYS A 127 13.15 24.56 0.30
CA LYS A 127 13.15 25.70 -0.63
C LYS A 127 14.53 25.98 -1.20
N GLU A 128 15.60 25.66 -0.48
CA GLU A 128 16.98 25.75 -0.99
C GLU A 128 17.22 24.92 -2.26
N PHE A 129 16.42 23.85 -2.48
CA PHE A 129 16.52 23.00 -3.67
C PHE A 129 15.49 23.35 -4.75
N GLN A 130 14.34 23.90 -4.35
CA GLN A 130 13.26 24.31 -5.26
C GLN A 130 12.23 25.15 -4.47
N ASP A 131 11.93 26.37 -4.95
CA ASP A 131 11.08 27.35 -4.26
C ASP A 131 9.71 26.82 -3.79
N ASP A 132 9.07 25.97 -4.59
CA ASP A 132 7.74 25.40 -4.29
C ASP A 132 7.79 24.05 -3.56
N LEU A 133 8.96 23.58 -3.12
CA LEU A 133 9.11 22.30 -2.46
C LEU A 133 8.69 22.38 -0.99
N SER A 134 7.87 21.42 -0.57
CA SER A 134 7.45 21.24 0.82
C SER A 134 7.42 19.77 1.19
N ALA A 135 7.37 19.47 2.49
CA ALA A 135 7.31 18.10 3.00
C ALA A 135 6.15 17.27 2.41
N LYS A 136 5.01 17.92 2.10
CA LYS A 136 3.85 17.26 1.51
C LYS A 136 4.15 16.67 0.12
N VAL A 137 5.08 17.28 -0.62
CA VAL A 137 5.47 16.84 -1.96
C VAL A 137 6.15 15.48 -1.92
N PHE A 138 6.93 15.17 -0.88
CA PHE A 138 7.62 13.89 -0.71
C PHE A 138 6.64 12.72 -0.66
N ARG A 139 5.53 12.84 0.08
CA ARG A 139 4.51 11.76 0.12
C ARG A 139 3.90 11.48 -1.25
N THR A 140 3.68 12.52 -2.07
CA THR A 140 3.16 12.35 -3.44
C THR A 140 4.21 11.74 -4.36
N TYR A 141 5.47 12.18 -4.23
CA TYR A 141 6.60 11.64 -4.97
C TYR A 141 6.80 10.15 -4.64
N ASN A 142 6.94 9.79 -3.37
CA ASN A 142 7.13 8.42 -2.90
C ASN A 142 5.99 7.52 -3.33
N ALA A 143 4.73 7.93 -3.13
CA ALA A 143 3.58 7.15 -3.56
C ALA A 143 3.58 6.88 -5.08
N SER A 144 3.93 7.90 -5.88
CA SER A 144 3.97 7.78 -7.34
C SER A 144 5.12 6.90 -7.83
N VAL A 145 6.34 7.09 -7.28
CA VAL A 145 7.52 6.28 -7.62
C VAL A 145 7.33 4.84 -7.18
N THR A 146 6.80 4.58 -5.98
CA THR A 146 6.50 3.23 -5.50
C THR A 146 5.48 2.55 -6.40
N LEU A 147 4.37 3.21 -6.77
CA LEU A 147 3.41 2.61 -7.70
C LEU A 147 4.08 2.22 -9.03
N GLN A 148 4.84 3.14 -9.63
CA GLN A 148 5.50 2.87 -10.90
C GLN A 148 6.51 1.72 -10.79
N SER A 149 7.31 1.70 -9.72
CA SER A 149 8.29 0.65 -9.45
C SER A 149 7.61 -0.70 -9.28
N GLU A 150 6.59 -0.82 -8.43
CA GLU A 150 5.84 -2.06 -8.24
C GLU A 150 5.19 -2.54 -9.54
N LEU A 151 4.58 -1.63 -10.32
CA LEU A 151 3.97 -1.97 -11.60
C LEU A 151 4.99 -2.41 -12.66
N SER A 152 6.23 -1.94 -12.57
CA SER A 152 7.32 -2.29 -13.49
C SER A 152 7.90 -3.68 -13.26
N LYS A 153 7.68 -4.28 -12.08
CA LYS A 153 8.11 -5.65 -11.75
C LYS A 153 7.34 -6.72 -12.51
N LEU A 154 6.26 -6.35 -13.22
CA LEU A 154 5.48 -7.31 -13.98
C LEU A 154 6.29 -7.79 -15.18
N ASP A 155 6.49 -9.10 -15.22
CA ASP A 155 7.06 -9.78 -16.37
C ASP A 155 6.12 -9.65 -17.58
N LEU A 156 6.54 -8.86 -18.57
CA LEU A 156 5.73 -8.52 -19.73
C LEU A 156 5.46 -9.72 -20.64
N ASP A 157 6.30 -10.75 -20.61
CA ASP A 157 6.11 -11.96 -21.42
C ASP A 157 4.88 -12.75 -20.96
N LYS A 158 4.50 -12.59 -19.69
CA LYS A 158 3.29 -13.20 -19.12
C LYS A 158 2.01 -12.44 -19.44
N LYS A 159 2.08 -11.21 -19.99
CA LYS A 159 0.90 -10.37 -20.26
C LYS A 159 -0.17 -11.12 -21.06
N SER A 160 0.22 -11.80 -22.14
CA SER A 160 -0.72 -12.52 -23.04
C SER A 160 -1.48 -13.66 -22.35
N SER A 161 -0.93 -14.20 -21.26
CA SER A 161 -1.54 -15.26 -20.47
C SER A 161 -2.42 -14.76 -19.33
N MET A 162 -2.39 -13.46 -19.03
CA MET A 162 -3.11 -12.87 -17.90
C MET A 162 -4.48 -12.34 -18.31
N SER A 163 -5.49 -12.73 -17.54
CA SER A 163 -6.83 -12.14 -17.64
C SER A 163 -6.88 -10.71 -17.08
N GLN A 164 -7.92 -9.96 -17.48
CA GLN A 164 -8.22 -8.63 -16.93
C GLN A 164 -8.32 -8.63 -15.39
N ASP A 165 -8.87 -9.70 -14.81
CA ASP A 165 -9.00 -9.84 -13.36
C ASP A 165 -7.63 -10.01 -12.69
N GLN A 166 -6.73 -10.81 -13.29
CA GLN A 166 -5.35 -10.99 -12.77
C GLN A 166 -4.53 -9.71 -12.87
N LEU A 167 -4.67 -8.94 -13.96
CA LEU A 167 -4.04 -7.63 -14.09
C LEU A 167 -4.60 -6.63 -13.06
N THR A 168 -5.91 -6.64 -12.84
CA THR A 168 -6.55 -5.80 -11.82
C THR A 168 -6.03 -6.12 -10.41
N GLN A 169 -5.87 -7.42 -10.11
CA GLN A 169 -5.29 -7.86 -8.85
C GLN A 169 -3.85 -7.37 -8.70
N TYR A 170 -3.01 -7.58 -9.72
CA TYR A 170 -1.61 -7.13 -9.72
C TYR A 170 -1.50 -5.62 -9.44
N TYR A 171 -2.36 -4.82 -10.07
CA TYR A 171 -2.43 -3.39 -9.80
C TYR A 171 -2.81 -3.08 -8.35
N ASN A 172 -3.79 -3.79 -7.80
CA ASN A 172 -4.24 -3.59 -6.42
C ASN A 172 -3.14 -3.95 -5.42
N ASP A 173 -2.33 -4.97 -5.70
CA ASP A 173 -1.18 -5.35 -4.88
C ASP A 173 -0.09 -4.26 -4.91
N ALA A 174 0.21 -3.72 -6.10
CA ALA A 174 1.11 -2.57 -6.26
C ALA A 174 0.59 -1.33 -5.48
N ASN A 175 -0.70 -1.04 -5.58
CA ASN A 175 -1.32 0.05 -4.82
C ASN A 175 -1.36 -0.22 -3.30
N ARG A 176 -1.43 -1.48 -2.87
CA ARG A 176 -1.35 -1.87 -1.46
C ARG A 176 0.02 -1.52 -0.88
N ALA A 177 1.10 -1.76 -1.62
CA ALA A 177 2.45 -1.33 -1.22
C ALA A 177 2.51 0.19 -0.98
N VAL A 178 1.88 0.99 -1.85
CA VAL A 178 1.78 2.45 -1.67
C VAL A 178 0.97 2.82 -0.42
N ALA A 179 -0.16 2.14 -0.20
CA ALA A 179 -1.01 2.40 0.96
C ALA A 179 -0.30 2.06 2.27
N VAL A 180 0.48 0.98 2.30
CA VAL A 180 1.33 0.58 3.44
C VAL A 180 2.42 1.64 3.68
N LEU A 181 3.17 2.03 2.64
CA LEU A 181 4.20 3.06 2.75
C LEU A 181 3.65 4.37 3.33
N CYS A 182 2.46 4.78 2.91
CA CYS A 182 1.84 6.02 3.36
C CYS A 182 1.06 5.88 4.68
N ASN A 183 1.06 4.71 5.31
CA ASN A 183 0.21 4.36 6.46
C ASN A 183 -1.27 4.74 6.26
N HIS A 184 -1.83 4.44 5.08
CA HIS A 184 -3.25 4.64 4.79
C HIS A 184 -4.06 3.49 5.38
N GLN A 185 -4.23 3.51 6.69
CA GLN A 185 -5.06 2.54 7.39
C GLN A 185 -6.51 3.02 7.52
N LYS A 186 -7.39 2.08 7.81
CA LYS A 186 -8.79 2.28 8.18
C LYS A 186 -9.15 1.28 9.27
N ALA A 187 -10.12 1.63 10.11
CA ALA A 187 -10.73 0.65 11.01
C ALA A 187 -11.35 -0.50 10.20
N GLU A 188 -11.29 -1.71 10.75
CA GLU A 188 -12.01 -2.84 10.21
C GLU A 188 -13.52 -2.55 10.21
N SER A 189 -14.20 -2.81 9.10
CA SER A 189 -15.64 -2.56 9.02
C SER A 189 -16.40 -3.52 9.93
N LYS A 190 -17.41 -3.03 10.67
CA LYS A 190 -18.20 -3.84 11.61
C LYS A 190 -18.80 -5.12 11.01
N GLY A 191 -19.10 -5.15 9.71
CA GLY A 191 -19.62 -6.32 8.99
C GLY A 191 -18.58 -7.16 8.25
N HIS A 192 -17.28 -6.94 8.47
CA HIS A 192 -16.21 -7.65 7.75
C HIS A 192 -16.31 -9.16 7.95
N ASN A 193 -16.38 -9.61 9.20
CA ASN A 193 -16.48 -11.03 9.55
C ASN A 193 -17.70 -11.72 8.92
N ASP A 194 -18.85 -11.05 8.88
CA ASP A 194 -20.06 -11.60 8.26
C ASP A 194 -19.90 -11.77 6.74
N ILE A 195 -19.24 -10.82 6.08
CA ILE A 195 -18.93 -10.89 4.65
C ILE A 195 -17.93 -12.03 4.40
N MET A 196 -16.88 -12.14 5.21
CA MET A 196 -15.87 -13.20 5.10
C MET A 196 -16.50 -14.58 5.26
N LYS A 197 -17.33 -14.77 6.28
CA LYS A 197 -18.06 -16.02 6.50
C LYS A 197 -18.94 -16.41 5.31
N LYS A 198 -19.69 -15.45 4.74
CA LYS A 198 -20.49 -15.69 3.53
C LYS A 198 -19.63 -16.11 2.34
N MET A 199 -18.47 -15.46 2.14
CA MET A 199 -17.55 -15.80 1.06
C MET A 199 -16.93 -17.20 1.25
N GLU A 200 -16.57 -17.57 2.48
CA GLU A 200 -16.07 -18.89 2.83
C GLU A 200 -17.14 -19.99 2.66
N ASP A 201 -18.38 -19.73 3.03
CA ASP A 201 -19.48 -20.70 2.88
C ASP A 201 -19.76 -20.98 1.40
N VAL A 202 -19.63 -19.97 0.53
CA VAL A 202 -19.65 -20.15 -0.93
C VAL A 202 -18.50 -21.05 -1.39
N ALA A 203 -17.27 -20.83 -0.90
CA ALA A 203 -16.12 -21.65 -1.24
C ALA A 203 -16.30 -23.12 -0.77
N LYS A 204 -16.77 -23.34 0.45
CA LYS A 204 -17.09 -24.67 1.01
C LYS A 204 -18.16 -25.38 0.17
N THR A 205 -19.16 -24.65 -0.32
CA THR A 205 -20.20 -25.20 -1.19
C THR A 205 -19.61 -25.65 -2.54
N MET A 206 -18.73 -24.85 -3.14
CA MET A 206 -18.01 -25.25 -4.36
C MET A 206 -17.13 -26.49 -4.14
N GLU A 207 -16.44 -26.59 -3.00
CA GLU A 207 -15.63 -27.76 -2.65
C GLU A 207 -16.48 -29.03 -2.48
N LYS A 208 -17.64 -28.92 -1.81
CA LYS A 208 -18.61 -30.01 -1.69
C LYS A 208 -19.12 -30.45 -3.06
N ASN A 209 -19.44 -29.50 -3.95
CA ASN A 209 -19.87 -29.80 -5.32
C ASN A 209 -18.79 -30.53 -6.13
N ILE A 210 -17.52 -30.12 -6.01
CA ILE A 210 -16.40 -30.82 -6.66
C ILE A 210 -16.27 -32.25 -6.15
N LYS A 211 -16.37 -32.48 -4.82
CA LYS A 211 -16.32 -33.83 -4.24
C LYS A 211 -17.48 -34.71 -4.73
N ALA A 212 -18.69 -34.17 -4.76
CA ALA A 212 -19.88 -34.87 -5.25
C ALA A 212 -19.75 -35.23 -6.74
N LEU A 213 -19.30 -34.30 -7.59
CA LEU A 213 -19.06 -34.56 -9.01
C LEU A 213 -17.96 -35.60 -9.26
N LYS A 214 -16.89 -35.60 -8.45
CA LYS A 214 -15.84 -36.63 -8.54
C LYS A 214 -16.39 -38.02 -8.21
N LYS A 215 -17.17 -38.15 -7.14
CA LYS A 215 -17.80 -39.41 -6.76
C LYS A 215 -18.76 -39.90 -7.86
N HIS A 216 -19.60 -39.01 -8.39
CA HIS A 216 -20.51 -39.32 -9.49
C HIS A 216 -19.78 -39.78 -10.76
N ALA A 217 -18.66 -39.13 -11.11
CA ALA A 217 -17.82 -39.55 -12.23
C ALA A 217 -17.23 -40.97 -12.02
N MET A 218 -16.81 -41.31 -10.80
CA MET A 218 -16.33 -42.66 -10.47
C MET A 218 -17.44 -43.70 -10.54
N ASP A 219 -18.64 -43.38 -10.04
CA ASP A 219 -19.79 -44.28 -10.09
C ASP A 219 -20.18 -44.57 -11.57
N LEU A 220 -20.16 -43.54 -12.43
CA LEU A 220 -20.34 -43.64 -13.88
C LEU A 220 -19.28 -44.52 -14.56
N GLU A 221 -17.99 -44.36 -14.23
CA GLU A 221 -16.89 -45.19 -14.77
C GLU A 221 -17.03 -46.66 -14.34
N SER A 222 -17.57 -46.91 -13.14
CA SER A 222 -17.72 -48.26 -12.57
C SER A 222 -19.00 -49.02 -12.97
N GLY A 223 -19.89 -48.40 -13.76
CA GLY A 223 -21.15 -49.03 -14.19
C GLY A 223 -22.17 -49.27 -13.08
N LYS A 224 -22.01 -48.62 -11.90
CA LYS A 224 -22.95 -48.74 -10.78
C LYS A 224 -24.30 -48.10 -11.14
N PRO A 225 -25.44 -48.67 -10.71
CA PRO A 225 -26.74 -48.05 -10.90
C PRO A 225 -26.77 -46.70 -10.20
N ILE A 226 -26.82 -45.64 -11.00
CA ILE A 226 -26.93 -44.26 -10.52
C ILE A 226 -28.31 -44.11 -9.92
N LYS A 227 -28.40 -43.88 -8.61
CA LYS A 227 -29.67 -43.47 -8.00
C LYS A 227 -30.06 -42.15 -8.64
N ALA A 228 -31.09 -42.18 -9.49
CA ALA A 228 -31.62 -40.99 -10.13
C ALA A 228 -32.08 -40.04 -9.03
N ASN A 229 -31.27 -39.02 -8.74
CA ASN A 229 -31.70 -37.92 -7.91
C ASN A 229 -32.33 -36.89 -8.87
N PRO A 230 -33.66 -36.69 -8.86
CA PRO A 230 -34.37 -35.83 -9.83
C PRO A 230 -33.83 -34.40 -9.88
N ASP A 231 -33.20 -33.94 -8.79
CA ASP A 231 -32.64 -32.60 -8.64
C ASP A 231 -31.15 -32.47 -9.01
N SER A 232 -30.46 -33.57 -9.37
CA SER A 232 -29.03 -33.50 -9.65
C SER A 232 -28.78 -32.91 -11.04
N LYS A 233 -28.40 -31.63 -11.08
CA LYS A 233 -27.86 -30.93 -12.27
C LYS A 233 -26.50 -31.50 -12.74
N PHE A 234 -26.21 -32.77 -12.45
CA PHE A 234 -24.93 -33.41 -12.75
C PHE A 234 -24.95 -34.02 -14.15
N PRO A 235 -23.84 -33.91 -14.91
CA PRO A 235 -23.73 -34.54 -16.22
C PRO A 235 -23.94 -36.06 -16.14
N ARG A 236 -24.47 -36.65 -17.21
CA ARG A 236 -24.72 -38.10 -17.31
C ARG A 236 -23.55 -38.89 -17.88
N ASP A 237 -22.49 -38.18 -18.28
CA ASP A 237 -21.28 -38.75 -18.85
C ASP A 237 -20.03 -38.26 -18.09
N VAL A 238 -18.99 -39.09 -18.11
CA VAL A 238 -17.72 -38.84 -17.43
C VAL A 238 -17.00 -37.59 -17.97
N PRO A 239 -16.90 -37.37 -19.30
CA PRO A 239 -16.31 -36.15 -19.84
C PRO A 239 -17.00 -34.86 -19.35
N GLY A 240 -18.33 -34.85 -19.32
CA GLY A 240 -19.14 -33.74 -18.80
C GLY A 240 -18.84 -33.46 -17.33
N CYS A 241 -18.71 -34.50 -16.50
CA CYS A 241 -18.31 -34.36 -15.11
C CYS A 241 -16.92 -33.76 -14.96
N LYS A 242 -15.93 -34.25 -15.72
CA LYS A 242 -14.56 -33.73 -15.74
C LYS A 242 -14.53 -32.24 -16.14
N LYS A 243 -15.29 -31.85 -17.16
CA LYS A 243 -15.46 -30.44 -17.57
C LYS A 243 -16.05 -29.59 -16.45
N LYS A 244 -17.14 -30.03 -15.81
CA LYS A 244 -17.79 -29.31 -14.72
C LYS A 244 -16.89 -29.14 -13.49
N ILE A 245 -16.10 -30.17 -13.18
CA ILE A 245 -15.09 -30.11 -12.12
C ILE A 245 -14.03 -29.05 -12.43
N ALA A 246 -13.51 -29.02 -13.66
CA ALA A 246 -12.52 -28.02 -14.07
C ALA A 246 -13.08 -26.58 -13.97
N GLU A 247 -14.30 -26.35 -14.46
CA GLU A 247 -15.00 -25.05 -14.34
C GLU A 247 -15.19 -24.64 -12.87
N THR A 248 -15.64 -25.57 -12.02
CA THR A 248 -15.90 -25.29 -10.61
C THR A 248 -14.61 -25.04 -9.84
N ARG A 249 -13.53 -25.76 -10.17
CA ARG A 249 -12.18 -25.50 -9.62
C ARG A 249 -11.70 -24.09 -9.96
N MET A 250 -11.83 -23.68 -11.22
CA MET A 250 -11.45 -22.33 -11.63
C MET A 250 -12.23 -21.25 -10.86
N ARG A 251 -13.54 -21.45 -10.63
CA ARG A 251 -14.36 -20.54 -9.82
C ARG A 251 -13.95 -20.54 -8.35
N LEU A 252 -13.61 -21.71 -7.80
CA LEU A 252 -13.13 -21.84 -6.42
C LEU A 252 -11.82 -21.07 -6.22
N GLU A 253 -10.87 -21.20 -7.14
CA GLU A 253 -9.61 -20.44 -7.06
C GLU A 253 -9.86 -18.92 -7.10
N LYS A 254 -10.73 -18.44 -7.99
CA LYS A 254 -11.15 -17.03 -8.00
C LYS A 254 -11.77 -16.60 -6.66
N GLN A 255 -12.62 -17.45 -6.07
CA GLN A 255 -13.25 -17.15 -4.79
C GLN A 255 -12.23 -17.10 -3.65
N LYS A 256 -11.28 -18.04 -3.60
CA LYS A 256 -10.21 -18.06 -2.60
C LYS A 256 -9.32 -16.82 -2.68
N VAL A 257 -8.94 -16.42 -3.90
CA VAL A 257 -8.21 -15.17 -4.14
C VAL A 257 -9.02 -13.96 -3.65
N ALA A 258 -10.32 -13.90 -3.94
CA ALA A 258 -11.16 -12.80 -3.49
C ALA A 258 -11.29 -12.73 -1.94
N ILE A 259 -11.37 -13.88 -1.27
CA ILE A 259 -11.35 -13.98 0.20
C ILE A 259 -10.04 -13.41 0.74
N GLN A 260 -8.91 -13.88 0.22
CA GLN A 260 -7.59 -13.43 0.66
C GLN A 260 -7.43 -11.91 0.47
N MET A 261 -7.79 -11.38 -0.71
CA MET A 261 -7.75 -9.95 -0.98
C MET A 261 -8.64 -9.13 -0.05
N LYS A 262 -9.80 -9.66 0.34
CA LYS A 262 -10.71 -8.97 1.25
C LYS A 262 -10.08 -8.88 2.65
N GLU A 263 -9.46 -9.96 3.10
CA GLU A 263 -8.77 -10.04 4.39
C GLU A 263 -7.52 -9.14 4.43
N ASP A 264 -6.65 -9.24 3.42
CA ASP A 264 -5.41 -8.46 3.33
C ASP A 264 -5.62 -6.94 3.30
N ASN A 265 -6.82 -6.51 2.90
CA ASN A 265 -7.22 -5.10 2.78
C ASN A 265 -8.23 -4.66 3.85
N LYS A 266 -8.47 -5.48 4.89
CA LYS A 266 -9.47 -5.17 5.94
C LYS A 266 -9.13 -3.90 6.71
N THR A 267 -7.84 -3.64 6.95
CA THR A 267 -7.33 -2.45 7.64
C THR A 267 -6.67 -1.43 6.71
N VAL A 268 -6.63 -1.68 5.39
CA VAL A 268 -5.92 -0.80 4.42
C VAL A 268 -6.91 -0.02 3.55
N SER A 269 -6.70 1.29 3.41
CA SER A 269 -7.48 2.17 2.54
C SER A 269 -6.79 2.41 1.19
N LEU A 270 -7.04 1.49 0.25
CA LEU A 270 -6.56 1.58 -1.13
C LEU A 270 -7.11 2.79 -1.90
N GLY A 271 -8.27 3.33 -1.51
CA GLY A 271 -8.87 4.49 -2.16
C GLY A 271 -8.11 5.78 -1.88
N THR A 272 -7.60 5.93 -0.65
CA THR A 272 -6.87 7.13 -0.23
C THR A 272 -5.61 7.36 -1.04
N SER A 273 -4.83 6.29 -1.31
CA SER A 273 -3.65 6.35 -2.18
C SER A 273 -4.02 6.71 -3.62
N LYS A 274 -5.03 6.02 -4.20
CA LYS A 274 -5.48 6.23 -5.59
C LYS A 274 -5.95 7.65 -5.88
N VAL A 275 -6.57 8.32 -4.90
CA VAL A 275 -7.26 9.59 -5.14
C VAL A 275 -6.41 10.82 -4.82
N ASN A 276 -5.40 10.70 -3.95
CA ASN A 276 -4.77 11.89 -3.35
C ASN A 276 -3.24 11.95 -3.49
N TYR A 277 -2.54 10.82 -3.67
CA TYR A 277 -1.08 10.79 -3.53
C TYR A 277 -0.35 10.21 -4.76
N MET A 278 -1.05 9.49 -5.63
CA MET A 278 -0.46 8.93 -6.84
C MET A 278 -0.79 9.78 -8.05
N ASP A 279 0.18 9.93 -8.96
CA ASP A 279 -0.06 10.52 -10.26
C ASP A 279 -0.95 9.59 -11.12
N PRO A 280 -2.20 9.98 -11.44
CA PRO A 280 -3.14 9.12 -12.14
C PRO A 280 -2.68 8.72 -13.56
N ARG A 281 -1.73 9.46 -14.15
CA ARG A 281 -1.16 9.14 -15.45
C ARG A 281 -0.37 7.84 -15.43
N ILE A 282 0.26 7.49 -14.31
CA ILE A 282 0.98 6.21 -14.14
C ILE A 282 0.00 5.05 -14.34
N THR A 283 -1.15 5.11 -13.66
CA THR A 283 -2.21 4.11 -13.78
C THR A 283 -2.76 4.03 -15.19
N VAL A 284 -3.06 5.18 -15.82
CA VAL A 284 -3.58 5.22 -17.20
C VAL A 284 -2.59 4.62 -18.18
N ALA A 285 -1.31 4.99 -18.08
CA ALA A 285 -0.26 4.50 -18.96
C ALA A 285 -0.08 2.99 -18.80
N TRP A 286 -0.06 2.50 -17.57
CA TRP A 286 0.04 1.07 -17.28
C TRP A 286 -1.18 0.30 -17.80
N CYS A 287 -2.41 0.80 -17.59
CA CYS A 287 -3.61 0.17 -18.13
C CYS A 287 -3.55 0.07 -19.66
N LYS A 288 -3.14 1.13 -20.36
CA LYS A 288 -2.95 1.10 -21.82
C LYS A 288 -1.85 0.13 -22.24
N LYS A 289 -0.72 0.09 -21.52
CA LYS A 289 0.39 -0.83 -21.78
C LYS A 289 -0.04 -2.29 -21.63
N MET A 290 -0.90 -2.59 -20.65
CA MET A 290 -1.39 -3.93 -20.34
C MET A 290 -2.69 -4.31 -21.06
N ASP A 291 -3.26 -3.41 -21.86
CA ASP A 291 -4.59 -3.57 -22.44
C ASP A 291 -5.66 -3.88 -21.37
N LEU A 292 -5.54 -3.25 -20.19
CA LEU A 292 -6.48 -3.34 -19.09
C LEU A 292 -7.51 -2.22 -19.18
N ALA A 293 -8.79 -2.58 -19.11
CA ALA A 293 -9.87 -1.62 -19.09
C ALA A 293 -9.80 -0.71 -17.84
N ILE A 294 -9.69 0.61 -18.04
CA ILE A 294 -9.41 1.58 -16.97
C ILE A 294 -10.47 1.58 -15.87
N GLU A 295 -11.72 1.25 -16.19
CA GLU A 295 -12.84 1.15 -15.24
C GLU A 295 -12.68 0.02 -14.22
N LYS A 296 -11.83 -0.99 -14.50
CA LYS A 296 -11.48 -2.05 -13.54
C LYS A 296 -10.62 -1.51 -12.40
N VAL A 297 -9.89 -0.43 -12.64
CA VAL A 297 -8.95 0.16 -11.68
C VAL A 297 -9.47 1.46 -11.09
N PHE A 298 -10.00 2.34 -11.95
CA PHE A 298 -10.57 3.63 -11.59
C PHE A 298 -12.09 3.65 -11.76
N PRO A 299 -12.85 3.66 -10.65
CA PRO A 299 -14.30 3.82 -10.72
C PRO A 299 -14.64 5.18 -11.33
N ARG A 300 -15.92 5.35 -11.73
CA ARG A 300 -16.42 6.56 -12.41
C ARG A 300 -16.01 7.85 -11.68
N THR A 301 -16.11 7.86 -10.35
CA THR A 301 -15.75 9.00 -9.50
C THR A 301 -14.29 9.45 -9.68
N ILE A 302 -13.34 8.52 -9.78
CA ILE A 302 -11.92 8.84 -9.99
C ILE A 302 -11.69 9.32 -11.43
N ARG A 303 -12.32 8.70 -12.42
CA ARG A 303 -12.21 9.11 -13.82
C ARG A 303 -12.76 10.51 -14.06
N THR A 304 -13.88 10.87 -13.42
CA THR A 304 -14.45 12.22 -13.44
C THR A 304 -13.56 13.25 -12.71
N LYS A 305 -12.82 12.83 -11.67
CA LYS A 305 -11.87 13.70 -10.97
C LYS A 305 -10.62 14.00 -11.80
N PHE A 306 -10.17 13.04 -12.61
CA PHE A 306 -8.93 13.14 -13.40
C PHE A 306 -9.14 12.94 -14.91
N PRO A 307 -10.02 13.70 -15.57
CA PRO A 307 -10.29 13.53 -17.00
C PRO A 307 -9.03 13.82 -17.84
N TRP A 308 -8.24 14.82 -17.42
CA TRP A 308 -6.98 15.22 -18.06
C TRP A 308 -5.94 14.09 -18.11
N ALA A 309 -5.96 13.13 -17.19
CA ALA A 309 -5.01 12.04 -17.16
C ALA A 309 -5.35 10.93 -18.17
N MET A 310 -6.62 10.79 -18.58
CA MET A 310 -7.09 9.65 -19.39
C MET A 310 -6.49 9.62 -20.81
N HIS A 311 -6.03 10.77 -21.30
CA HIS A 311 -5.50 10.91 -22.66
C HIS A 311 -3.99 10.60 -22.78
N PHE A 312 -3.28 10.36 -21.67
CA PHE A 312 -1.84 10.13 -21.70
C PHE A 312 -1.43 8.80 -22.36
N LYS A 313 -0.28 8.79 -23.02
CA LYS A 313 0.23 7.62 -23.76
C LYS A 313 0.67 6.49 -22.82
N SER A 314 0.70 5.25 -23.33
CA SER A 314 1.21 4.07 -22.60
C SER A 314 2.69 4.15 -22.26
N SER A 315 3.45 5.03 -22.94
CA SER A 315 4.86 5.29 -22.72
C SER A 315 5.14 6.30 -21.60
N TYR A 316 4.11 6.83 -20.93
CA TYR A 316 4.32 7.81 -19.86
C TYR A 316 5.08 7.18 -18.69
N VAL A 317 6.10 7.89 -18.24
CA VAL A 317 6.91 7.58 -17.06
C VAL A 317 6.87 8.79 -16.13
N PHE A 318 6.78 8.54 -14.83
CA PHE A 318 6.89 9.54 -13.79
C PHE A 318 8.37 9.88 -13.58
N GLU A 319 8.81 10.91 -14.29
CA GLU A 319 10.16 11.48 -14.32
C GLU A 319 10.14 13.02 -14.38
#